data_AF-A0A1V9FW44-F1
#
_entry.id   AF-A0A1V9FW44-F1
#
_cell.length_a   1.000
_cell.length_b   1.000
_cell.length_c   1.000
_cell.angle_alpha   90.00
_cell.angle_beta   90.00
_cell.angle_gamma   90.00
#
_symmetry.space_group_name_H-M   'P 1'
#
loop_
_entity.id
_entity.type
_entity.pdbx_description
1 polymer ?
#
loop_
_entity_poly.entity_id
_entity_poly.type
_entity_poly.pdbx_seq_one_letter_code
_entity_poly.pdbx_strand_id
1 'polypeptide(L)'
;MAQYVVHKIGFWYTDECFVAGEEKGTVMGITRSLEEAQAIKSREDIKSMKNVGGFTALDFFFDHENFKGIHKKLRELYKAEFNQIIEKDNYDMVLPKSITDELAIKFLSAMELSFHNIVEYSDDEVINPADYEFDEEHDEISGF
;
A
#
# COMPACT_ATOMS: atom_id res chain seq x y z
N MET A 1 9.73 -17.06 21.51
CA MET A 1 10.22 -16.58 20.21
C MET A 1 9.21 -15.59 19.70
N ALA A 2 9.67 -14.36 19.43
CA ALA A 2 8.82 -13.27 18.99
C ALA A 2 7.96 -13.69 17.79
N GLN A 3 6.76 -13.16 17.73
CA GLN A 3 5.83 -13.39 16.64
C GLN A 3 5.80 -12.15 15.75
N TYR A 4 5.91 -12.35 14.44
CA TYR A 4 5.78 -11.30 13.45
C TYR A 4 4.41 -11.42 12.80
N VAL A 5 3.62 -10.36 12.91
CA VAL A 5 2.27 -10.30 12.37
C VAL A 5 2.23 -9.25 11.28
N VAL A 6 1.72 -9.66 10.12
CA VAL A 6 1.51 -8.75 8.99
C VAL A 6 0.10 -8.19 9.11
N HIS A 7 0.00 -6.89 9.34
CA HIS A 7 -1.27 -6.17 9.41
C HIS A 7 -1.49 -5.37 8.13
N LYS A 8 -2.74 -5.28 7.69
CA LYS A 8 -3.17 -4.30 6.71
C LYS A 8 -3.20 -2.91 7.34
N ILE A 9 -2.76 -1.89 6.60
CA ILE A 9 -2.87 -0.49 6.99
C ILE A 9 -4.25 0.00 6.55
N GLY A 10 -5.01 0.57 7.48
CA GLY A 10 -6.26 1.26 7.16
C GLY A 10 -5.97 2.58 6.45
N PHE A 11 -6.56 2.80 5.27
CA PHE A 11 -6.50 4.07 4.56
C PHE A 11 -7.86 4.75 4.60
N TRP A 12 -7.85 6.03 4.95
CA TRP A 12 -9.03 6.89 4.94
C TRP A 12 -8.95 7.82 3.74
N TYR A 13 -10.03 7.91 2.96
CA TYR A 13 -10.10 8.90 1.89
C TYR A 13 -10.61 10.23 2.46
N THR A 14 -9.77 11.25 2.40
CA THR A 14 -10.15 12.64 2.67
C THR A 14 -10.71 13.27 1.40
N ASP A 15 -11.14 14.54 1.47
CA ASP A 15 -11.59 15.27 0.28
C ASP A 15 -10.52 15.36 -0.83
N GLU A 16 -9.23 15.13 -0.52
CA GLU A 16 -8.11 15.35 -1.43
C GLU A 16 -7.22 14.12 -1.65
N CYS A 17 -7.09 13.20 -0.68
CA CYS A 17 -6.15 12.07 -0.76
C CYS A 17 -6.44 10.94 0.25
N PHE A 18 -5.79 9.79 0.05
CA PHE A 18 -5.70 8.71 1.03
C PHE A 18 -4.68 9.04 2.12
N VAL A 19 -5.09 8.89 3.37
CA VAL A 19 -4.22 9.05 4.54
C VAL A 19 -4.18 7.73 5.31
N ALA A 20 -2.98 7.28 5.67
CA ALA A 20 -2.81 6.12 6.55
C ALA A 20 -3.37 6.45 7.94
N GLY A 21 -4.31 5.64 8.42
CA GLY A 21 -4.92 5.78 9.74
C GLY A 21 -4.45 4.71 10.71
N GLU A 22 -5.07 3.52 10.65
CA GLU A 22 -4.78 2.44 11.59
C GLU A 22 -3.65 1.53 11.08
N GLU A 23 -2.54 1.49 11.83
CA GLU A 23 -1.36 0.68 11.48
C GLU A 23 -1.53 -0.81 11.79
N LYS A 24 -2.53 -1.17 12.61
CA LYS A 24 -2.83 -2.54 13.06
C LYS A 24 -4.21 -3.00 12.60
N GLY A 25 -4.48 -2.91 11.32
CA GLY A 25 -5.71 -3.45 10.74
C GLY A 25 -5.73 -4.97 10.64
N THR A 26 -6.52 -5.48 9.69
CA THR A 26 -6.71 -6.92 9.46
C THR A 26 -5.40 -7.70 9.38
N VAL A 27 -5.36 -8.83 10.09
CA VAL A 27 -4.21 -9.73 10.13
C VAL A 27 -4.14 -10.55 8.84
N MET A 28 -3.08 -10.35 8.07
CA MET A 28 -2.80 -11.07 6.82
C MET A 28 -1.98 -12.35 7.04
N GLY A 29 -1.25 -12.43 8.15
CA GLY A 29 -0.48 -13.62 8.50
C GLY A 29 0.30 -13.46 9.81
N ILE A 30 0.52 -14.59 10.48
CA ILE A 30 1.30 -14.69 11.72
C ILE A 30 2.42 -15.70 11.47
N THR A 31 3.66 -15.31 11.74
CA THR A 31 4.84 -16.18 11.61
C THR A 31 5.84 -15.92 12.74
N ARG A 32 6.83 -16.81 12.89
CA ARG A 32 7.96 -16.65 13.81
C ARG A 32 9.24 -16.19 13.10
N SER A 33 9.19 -16.02 11.78
CA SER A 33 10.33 -15.60 10.96
C SER A 33 10.06 -14.24 10.33
N LEU A 34 10.97 -13.29 10.55
CA LEU A 34 10.92 -11.98 9.90
C LEU A 34 10.98 -12.10 8.37
N GLU A 35 11.74 -13.06 7.84
CA GLU A 35 11.85 -13.32 6.40
C GLU A 35 10.51 -13.78 5.80
N GLU A 36 9.81 -14.68 6.50
CA GLU A 36 8.47 -15.10 6.07
C GLU A 36 7.46 -13.94 6.17
N ALA A 37 7.56 -13.10 7.20
CA ALA A 37 6.69 -11.93 7.35
C ALA A 37 6.91 -10.92 6.21
N GLN A 38 8.17 -10.68 5.82
CA GLN A 38 8.52 -9.85 4.66
C GLN A 38 7.99 -10.41 3.35
N ALA A 39 8.04 -11.74 3.16
CA ALA A 39 7.48 -12.38 1.99
C ALA A 39 5.95 -12.27 1.93
N ILE A 40 5.26 -12.46 3.06
CA ILE A 40 3.80 -12.27 3.17
C ILE A 40 3.45 -10.82 2.86
N LYS A 41 4.10 -9.86 3.54
CA LYS A 41 3.89 -8.42 3.33
C LYS A 41 4.03 -8.05 1.86
N SER A 42 5.14 -8.45 1.22
CA SER A 42 5.40 -8.14 -0.18
C SER A 42 4.33 -8.70 -1.11
N ARG A 43 3.86 -9.92 -0.87
CA ARG A 43 2.80 -10.55 -1.66
C ARG A 43 1.47 -9.81 -1.52
N GLU A 44 1.08 -9.46 -0.30
CA GLU A 44 -0.18 -8.75 -0.05
C GLU A 44 -0.11 -7.30 -0.55
N ASP A 45 1.03 -6.60 -0.42
CA ASP A 45 1.20 -5.27 -1.01
C ASP A 45 1.02 -5.29 -2.53
N ILE A 46 1.58 -6.28 -3.22
CA ILE A 46 1.39 -6.47 -4.66
C ILE A 46 -0.09 -6.68 -4.98
N LYS A 47 -0.79 -7.48 -4.18
CA LYS A 47 -2.22 -7.75 -4.35
C LYS A 47 -3.05 -6.48 -4.19
N SER A 48 -2.82 -5.68 -3.15
CA SER A 48 -3.52 -4.41 -2.93
C SER A 48 -3.21 -3.38 -4.00
N MET A 49 -1.94 -3.29 -4.43
CA MET A 49 -1.55 -2.40 -5.54
C MET A 49 -2.29 -2.73 -6.84
N LYS A 50 -2.62 -4.01 -7.08
CA LYS A 50 -3.40 -4.42 -8.25
C LYS A 50 -4.88 -4.04 -8.13
N ASN A 51 -5.42 -3.99 -6.92
CA ASN A 51 -6.81 -3.63 -6.67
C ASN A 51 -7.07 -2.13 -6.89
N VAL A 52 -6.07 -1.27 -6.67
CA VAL A 52 -6.16 0.18 -6.92
C VAL A 52 -5.94 0.57 -8.39
N GLY A 53 -5.91 -0.38 -9.32
CA GLY A 53 -5.80 -0.10 -10.75
C GLY A 53 -6.94 0.80 -11.23
N GLY A 54 -6.61 1.90 -11.93
CA GLY A 54 -7.57 2.89 -12.39
C GLY A 54 -7.82 4.06 -11.43
N PHE A 55 -7.23 4.06 -10.23
CA PHE A 55 -7.23 5.20 -9.32
C PHE A 55 -6.24 6.28 -9.76
N THR A 56 -6.41 7.50 -9.29
CA THR A 56 -5.42 8.55 -9.46
C THR A 56 -4.23 8.26 -8.55
N ALA A 57 -3.03 8.14 -9.10
CA ALA A 57 -1.82 7.88 -8.31
C ALA A 57 -1.58 8.98 -7.28
N LEU A 58 -1.92 10.23 -7.62
CA LEU A 58 -1.80 11.40 -6.75
C LEU A 58 -2.48 11.19 -5.40
N ASP A 59 -3.63 10.50 -5.39
CA ASP A 59 -4.42 10.25 -4.19
C ASP A 59 -3.60 9.53 -3.11
N PHE A 60 -2.54 8.79 -3.47
CA PHE A 60 -1.74 8.02 -2.51
C PHE A 60 -0.53 8.76 -1.94
N PHE A 61 -0.10 9.88 -2.55
CA PHE A 61 1.14 10.55 -2.17
C PHE A 61 1.03 12.08 -2.10
N PHE A 62 -0.17 12.64 -2.23
CA PHE A 62 -0.41 14.09 -2.22
C PHE A 62 0.24 14.79 -1.02
N ASP A 63 0.03 14.25 0.19
CA ASP A 63 0.59 14.79 1.44
C ASP A 63 1.95 14.19 1.83
N HIS A 64 2.58 13.41 0.94
CA HIS A 64 3.85 12.79 1.23
C HIS A 64 4.99 13.84 1.27
N GLU A 65 5.87 13.78 2.28
CA GLU A 65 6.99 14.73 2.42
C GLU A 65 7.89 14.79 1.19
N ASN A 66 8.03 13.65 0.50
CA ASN A 66 8.80 13.48 -0.73
C ASN A 66 7.96 13.62 -2.01
N PHE A 67 6.84 14.35 -1.97
CA PHE A 67 5.91 14.53 -3.09
C PHE A 67 6.59 14.76 -4.45
N LYS A 68 7.51 15.74 -4.52
CA LYS A 68 8.21 16.08 -5.77
C LYS A 68 9.12 14.96 -6.27
N GLY A 69 9.72 14.20 -5.35
CA GLY A 69 10.55 13.04 -5.67
C GLY A 69 9.72 11.90 -6.24
N ILE A 70 8.60 11.57 -5.58
CA ILE A 70 7.64 10.55 -6.04
C ILE A 70 7.06 10.92 -7.40
N HIS A 71 6.60 12.16 -7.59
CA HIS A 71 6.06 12.61 -8.88
C HIS A 71 7.09 12.44 -10.01
N LYS A 72 8.35 12.78 -9.77
CA LYS A 72 9.44 12.56 -10.73
C LYS A 72 9.63 11.07 -11.05
N LYS A 73 9.68 10.20 -10.04
CA LYS A 73 9.83 8.74 -10.20
C LYS A 73 8.68 8.16 -11.03
N LEU A 74 7.45 8.57 -10.75
CA LEU A 74 6.28 8.15 -11.52
C LEU A 74 6.37 8.61 -12.98
N ARG A 75 6.73 9.87 -13.25
CA ARG A 75 6.92 10.34 -14.63
C ARG A 75 7.96 9.51 -15.40
N GLU A 76 9.06 9.17 -14.74
CA GLU A 76 10.10 8.32 -15.33
C GLU A 76 9.58 6.90 -15.60
N LEU A 77 8.80 6.35 -14.67
CA LEU A 77 8.14 5.04 -14.82
C LEU A 77 7.15 5.03 -15.99
N TYR A 78 6.27 6.03 -16.10
CA TYR A 78 5.30 6.10 -17.19
C TYR A 78 5.96 6.24 -18.57
N LYS A 79 7.05 7.00 -18.64
CA LYS A 79 7.84 7.09 -19.86
C LYS A 79 8.48 5.75 -20.22
N ALA A 80 9.01 5.02 -19.24
CA ALA A 80 9.70 3.75 -19.47
C ALA A 80 8.75 2.62 -19.86
N GLU A 81 7.62 2.49 -19.16
CA GLU A 81 6.71 1.33 -19.31
C GLU A 81 5.61 1.57 -20.34
N PHE A 82 5.16 2.82 -20.52
CA PHE A 82 4.02 3.16 -21.40
C PHE A 82 4.38 4.11 -22.54
N ASN A 83 5.64 4.54 -22.63
CA ASN A 83 6.08 5.58 -23.59
C ASN A 83 5.24 6.87 -23.49
N GLN A 84 4.71 7.15 -22.30
CA GLN A 84 3.87 8.32 -22.03
C GLN A 84 4.70 9.43 -21.39
N ILE A 85 4.70 10.61 -22.00
CA ILE A 85 5.38 11.79 -21.45
C ILE A 85 4.36 12.57 -20.64
N ILE A 86 4.63 12.66 -19.34
CA ILE A 86 3.84 13.46 -18.40
C ILE A 86 4.62 14.75 -18.11
N GLU A 87 3.98 15.87 -18.43
CA GLU A 87 4.50 17.21 -18.17
C GLU A 87 4.75 17.43 -16.69
N LYS A 88 5.71 18.31 -16.37
CA LYS A 88 6.14 18.54 -14.97
C LYS A 88 5.00 19.02 -14.07
N ASP A 89 4.07 19.79 -14.63
CA ASP A 89 2.97 20.41 -13.88
C ASP A 89 1.66 19.64 -14.04
N ASN A 90 1.70 18.45 -14.66
CA ASN A 90 0.55 17.55 -14.71
C ASN A 90 0.65 16.50 -13.59
N TYR A 91 -0.30 16.57 -12.67
CA TYR A 91 -0.42 15.66 -11.53
C TYR A 91 -1.50 14.59 -11.71
N ASP A 92 -2.28 14.68 -12.79
CA ASP A 92 -3.32 13.72 -13.13
C ASP A 92 -2.69 12.48 -13.79
N MET A 93 -2.25 11.55 -12.94
CA MET A 93 -1.63 10.29 -13.33
C MET A 93 -2.52 9.15 -12.90
N VAL A 94 -3.33 8.63 -13.82
CA VAL A 94 -4.21 7.49 -13.53
C VAL A 94 -3.41 6.18 -13.62
N LEU A 95 -3.47 5.38 -12.57
CA LEU A 95 -2.87 4.05 -12.51
C LEU A 95 -3.47 3.15 -13.61
N PRO A 96 -2.68 2.29 -14.27
CA PRO A 96 -3.20 1.36 -15.25
C PRO A 96 -4.31 0.48 -14.65
N LYS A 97 -5.39 0.25 -15.40
CA LYS A 97 -6.50 -0.61 -14.94
C LYS A 97 -6.10 -2.06 -14.69
N SER A 98 -5.04 -2.53 -15.35
CA SER A 98 -4.47 -3.86 -15.15
C SER A 98 -3.00 -3.70 -14.81
N ILE A 99 -2.62 -4.20 -13.64
CA ILE A 99 -1.27 -4.10 -13.11
C ILE A 99 -0.71 -5.52 -12.97
N THR A 100 0.44 -5.78 -13.59
CA THR A 100 1.20 -7.01 -13.40
C THR A 100 1.99 -6.95 -12.10
N ASP A 101 2.45 -8.09 -11.58
CA ASP A 101 3.22 -8.11 -10.33
C ASP A 101 4.51 -7.29 -10.45
N GLU A 102 5.19 -7.35 -11.60
CA GLU A 102 6.38 -6.53 -11.91
C GLU A 102 6.06 -5.03 -11.87
N LEU A 103 4.92 -4.64 -12.43
CA LEU A 103 4.49 -3.25 -12.46
C LEU A 103 4.01 -2.78 -11.08
N ALA A 104 3.37 -3.64 -10.30
CA ALA A 104 2.99 -3.38 -8.92
C ALA A 104 4.22 -3.06 -8.07
N ILE A 105 5.29 -3.87 -8.17
CA ILE A 105 6.56 -3.61 -7.47
C ILE A 105 7.14 -2.25 -7.85
N LYS A 106 7.15 -1.91 -9.14
CA LYS A 106 7.64 -0.61 -9.62
C LYS A 106 6.81 0.55 -9.07
N PHE A 107 5.49 0.44 -9.05
CA PHE A 107 4.61 1.47 -8.49
C PHE A 107 4.78 1.63 -6.99
N LEU A 108 4.75 0.54 -6.21
CA LEU A 108 4.99 0.57 -4.76
C LEU A 108 6.32 1.27 -4.44
N SER A 109 7.38 0.93 -5.19
CA SER A 109 8.70 1.54 -5.02
C SER A 109 8.74 3.02 -5.44
N ALA A 110 8.11 3.37 -6.57
CA ALA A 110 8.10 4.75 -7.08
C ALA A 110 7.31 5.69 -6.18
N MET A 111 6.20 5.21 -5.62
CA MET A 111 5.30 5.94 -4.73
C MET A 111 5.73 5.92 -3.26
N GLU A 112 6.75 5.14 -2.91
CA GLU A 112 7.14 4.90 -1.51
C GLU A 112 5.94 4.41 -0.68
N LEU A 113 5.08 3.60 -1.32
CA LEU A 113 3.80 3.16 -0.78
C LEU A 113 3.89 1.74 -0.23
N SER A 114 3.19 1.51 0.88
CA SER A 114 3.00 0.21 1.51
C SER A 114 1.56 0.09 1.97
N PHE A 115 0.90 -1.03 1.70
CA PHE A 115 -0.46 -1.29 2.17
C PHE A 115 -0.49 -2.11 3.47
N HIS A 116 0.66 -2.67 3.84
CA HIS A 116 0.79 -3.53 5.02
C HIS A 116 1.97 -3.12 5.88
N ASN A 117 1.94 -3.50 7.16
CA ASN A 117 3.04 -3.34 8.10
C ASN A 117 3.36 -4.66 8.80
N ILE A 118 4.60 -4.82 9.29
CA ILE A 118 5.01 -5.95 10.12
C ILE A 118 5.16 -5.44 11.55
N VAL A 119 4.43 -6.05 12.47
CA VAL A 119 4.52 -5.76 13.90
C VAL A 119 5.11 -6.97 14.61
N GLU A 120 6.13 -6.72 15.44
CA GLU A 120 6.71 -7.72 16.32
C GLU A 120 5.96 -7.74 17.65
N TYR A 121 5.55 -8.94 18.06
CA TYR A 121 4.82 -9.21 19.29
C TYR A 121 5.64 -10.11 20.20
N SER A 122 5.51 -9.88 21.51
CA SER A 122 6.18 -10.71 22.50
C SER A 122 5.56 -12.10 22.60
N ASP A 123 6.31 -13.03 23.21
CA ASP A 123 5.97 -14.45 23.29
C ASP A 123 4.66 -14.75 24.03
N ASP A 124 4.27 -13.84 24.92
CA ASP A 124 3.16 -13.94 25.85
C ASP A 124 1.87 -13.30 25.32
N GLU A 125 1.94 -12.59 24.20
CA GLU A 125 0.76 -12.02 23.55
C GLU A 125 0.03 -13.07 22.69
N VAL A 126 -1.25 -13.29 22.98
CA VAL A 126 -2.13 -14.15 22.17
C VAL A 126 -2.86 -13.27 21.17
N ILE A 127 -2.46 -13.34 19.90
CA ILE A 127 -3.12 -12.63 18.79
C ILE A 127 -4.40 -13.39 18.40
N ASN A 128 -5.56 -12.75 18.54
CA ASN A 128 -6.80 -13.21 17.91
C ASN A 128 -7.07 -12.37 16.66
N PRO A 129 -6.96 -12.92 15.43
CA PRO A 129 -7.18 -12.17 14.19
C PRO A 129 -8.53 -11.45 14.11
N ALA A 130 -9.56 -12.01 14.74
CA ALA A 130 -10.90 -11.42 14.75
C ALA A 130 -10.98 -10.09 15.52
N ASP A 131 -10.01 -9.80 16.40
CA ASP A 131 -9.96 -8.53 17.13
C ASP A 131 -9.50 -7.36 16.23
N TYR A 132 -9.04 -7.67 15.00
CA TYR A 132 -8.45 -6.72 14.04
C TYR A 132 -9.21 -6.68 12.70
N GLU A 133 -10.39 -7.31 12.62
CA GLU A 133 -11.24 -7.17 11.43
C GLU A 133 -11.79 -5.73 11.39
N PHE A 134 -11.57 -5.03 10.27
CA PHE A 134 -12.22 -3.74 10.04
C PHE A 134 -13.71 -4.00 9.87
N ASP A 135 -14.56 -3.36 10.69
CA ASP A 135 -16.01 -3.41 10.52
C ASP A 135 -16.36 -2.84 9.14
N GLU A 136 -17.01 -3.63 8.27
CA GLU A 136 -17.42 -3.23 6.90
C GLU A 136 -18.44 -2.07 6.86
N GLU A 137 -18.84 -1.48 8.01
CA GLU A 137 -19.96 -0.55 8.13
C GLU A 137 -19.62 0.96 8.13
N HIS A 138 -18.34 1.35 8.16
CA HIS A 138 -17.96 2.75 8.00
C HIS A 138 -17.45 3.00 6.58
N ASP A 139 -17.56 4.24 6.08
CA ASP A 139 -17.12 4.73 4.75
C ASP A 139 -15.59 4.56 4.47
N GLU A 140 -14.95 3.59 5.10
CA GLU A 140 -13.63 3.07 4.84
C GLU A 140 -13.67 2.22 3.58
N ILE A 141 -12.82 2.53 2.60
CA ILE A 141 -12.60 1.60 1.51
C ILE A 141 -11.71 0.47 2.04
N SER A 142 -12.34 -0.48 2.73
CA SER A 142 -11.74 -1.74 3.21
C SER A 142 -11.27 -2.65 2.06
N GLY A 143 -11.55 -2.28 0.81
CA GLY A 143 -11.44 -3.09 -0.39
C GLY A 143 -10.08 -3.19 -1.10
N PHE A 144 -9.00 -2.58 -0.57
CA PHE A 144 -7.68 -2.64 -1.23
C PHE A 144 -6.69 -3.57 -0.57
#